data_AF-A0A1V5F281-F1
#
_entry.id   AF-A0A1V5F281-F1
#
_cell.length_a   1.000
_cell.length_b   1.000
_cell.length_c   1.000
_cell.angle_alpha   90.00
_cell.angle_beta   90.00
_cell.angle_gamma   90.00
#
_symmetry.space_group_name_H-M   'P 1'
#
loop_
_entity.id
_entity.type
_entity.pdbx_description
1 polymer ?
#
loop_
_entity_poly.entity_id
_entity_poly.type
_entity_poly.pdbx_seq_one_letter_code
_entity_poly.pdbx_strand_id
1 'polypeptide(L)'
;MRVPERTPGPSFLLRACEFGLSRGYRHFFYGGAEGVPQRLAERLRQRYPGIQIVGAYSPPFRELTEAEEAEVKEMIEAARPHLLWVGLGGPKQNLWMASHVGKIGVPVMLGVGAAFDFHSGNRLWAPAWIRKCGLEWLFRTFTGGRATFRRNIWCLSVVSCLLAKACIQKYVSPRFALKVR
;
A
#
# COMPACT_ATOMS: atom_id res chain seq x y z
N MET A 1 -8.04 24.60 -12.80
CA MET A 1 -7.08 23.52 -12.49
C MET A 1 -7.84 22.20 -12.49
N ARG A 2 -7.57 21.26 -13.42
CA ARG A 2 -8.22 19.94 -13.39
C ARG A 2 -7.66 19.17 -12.19
N VAL A 3 -8.53 18.67 -11.32
CA VAL A 3 -8.10 17.76 -10.24
C VAL A 3 -7.59 16.48 -10.91
N PRO A 4 -6.36 16.03 -10.64
CA PRO A 4 -5.82 14.81 -11.24
C PRO A 4 -6.68 13.60 -10.88
N GLU A 5 -6.83 12.68 -11.82
CA GLU A 5 -7.59 11.45 -11.61
C GLU A 5 -6.96 10.62 -10.48
N ARG A 6 -7.80 10.09 -9.59
CA ARG A 6 -7.36 9.20 -8.51
C ARG A 6 -6.65 7.99 -9.11
N THR A 7 -5.38 7.78 -8.75
CA THR A 7 -4.61 6.59 -9.14
C THR A 7 -4.40 5.68 -7.92
N PRO A 8 -5.15 4.56 -7.79
CA PRO A 8 -4.94 3.61 -6.71
C PRO A 8 -3.58 2.92 -6.82
N GLY A 9 -2.90 2.67 -5.69
CA GLY A 9 -1.64 1.92 -5.64
C GLY A 9 -1.65 0.59 -6.41
N PRO A 10 -2.70 -0.25 -6.30
CA PRO A 10 -2.81 -1.45 -7.11
C PRO A 10 -2.80 -1.17 -8.63
N SER A 11 -3.49 -0.13 -9.09
CA SER A 11 -3.49 0.25 -10.51
C SER A 11 -2.13 0.78 -10.95
N PHE A 12 -1.47 1.55 -10.09
CA PHE A 12 -0.12 2.07 -10.34
C PHE A 12 0.90 0.95 -10.55
N LEU A 13 0.88 -0.11 -9.74
CA LEU A 13 1.78 -1.26 -9.89
C LEU A 13 1.68 -1.87 -11.30
N LEU A 14 0.46 -2.12 -11.79
CA LEU A 14 0.28 -2.70 -13.13
C LEU A 14 0.77 -1.76 -14.23
N ARG A 15 0.45 -0.46 -14.14
CA ARG A 15 0.90 0.53 -15.12
C ARG A 15 2.42 0.67 -15.15
N ALA A 16 3.08 0.58 -14.01
CA ALA A 16 4.53 0.63 -13.92
C ALA A 16 5.19 -0.64 -14.49
N CYS A 17 4.61 -1.82 -14.25
CA CYS A 17 5.04 -3.07 -14.89
C CYS A 17 4.92 -3.00 -16.42
N GLU A 18 3.79 -2.52 -16.92
CA GLU A 18 3.55 -2.33 -18.35
C GLU A 18 4.52 -1.32 -18.96
N PHE A 19 4.72 -0.17 -18.33
CA PHE A 19 5.67 0.85 -18.77
C PHE A 19 7.12 0.35 -18.80
N GLY A 20 7.49 -0.50 -17.84
CA GLY A 20 8.82 -1.07 -17.70
C GLY A 20 9.11 -2.22 -18.67
N LEU A 21 8.09 -2.82 -19.29
CA LEU A 21 8.22 -4.01 -20.12
C LEU A 21 9.16 -3.78 -21.32
N SER A 22 8.91 -2.73 -22.10
CA SER A 22 9.73 -2.39 -23.27
C SER A 22 11.13 -1.86 -22.92
N ARG A 23 11.39 -1.59 -21.63
CA ARG A 23 12.65 -1.02 -21.11
C ARG A 23 13.48 -2.07 -20.37
N GLY A 24 12.98 -3.29 -20.22
CA GLY A 24 13.64 -4.33 -19.45
C GLY A 24 13.76 -3.98 -17.96
N TYR A 25 12.77 -3.27 -17.40
CA TYR A 25 12.80 -2.96 -15.96
C TYR A 25 12.70 -4.23 -15.12
N ARG A 26 13.58 -4.34 -14.12
CA ARG A 26 13.75 -5.51 -13.25
C ARG A 26 13.01 -5.25 -11.95
N HIS A 27 12.01 -6.08 -11.65
CA HIS A 27 11.10 -5.92 -10.52
C HIS A 27 11.45 -6.92 -9.40
N PHE A 28 11.56 -6.43 -8.17
CA PHE A 28 11.64 -7.27 -6.97
C PHE A 28 10.44 -7.01 -6.07
N PHE A 29 9.75 -8.06 -5.62
CA PHE A 29 8.57 -7.95 -4.74
C PHE A 29 8.91 -8.38 -3.32
N TYR A 30 8.90 -7.44 -2.38
CA TYR A 30 9.23 -7.65 -0.97
C TYR A 30 8.02 -7.37 -0.06
N GLY A 31 7.55 -8.38 0.68
CA GLY A 31 6.39 -8.27 1.57
C GLY A 31 5.21 -9.15 1.16
N GLY A 32 4.03 -8.84 1.67
CA GLY A 32 2.86 -9.73 1.61
C GLY A 32 2.93 -10.85 2.65
N ALA A 33 1.93 -11.73 2.63
CA ALA A 33 1.97 -12.98 3.39
C ALA A 33 2.79 -14.04 2.63
N GLU A 34 3.12 -15.14 3.29
CA GLU A 34 3.84 -16.25 2.68
C GLU A 34 3.16 -16.73 1.38
N GLY A 35 3.96 -16.89 0.32
CA GLY A 35 3.49 -17.26 -1.02
C GLY A 35 2.80 -16.14 -1.82
N VAL A 36 2.39 -15.03 -1.19
CA VAL A 36 1.73 -13.91 -1.89
C VAL A 36 2.64 -13.27 -2.95
N PRO A 37 3.90 -12.86 -2.66
CA PRO A 37 4.73 -12.21 -3.67
C PRO A 37 5.13 -13.17 -4.80
N GLN A 38 5.22 -14.47 -4.54
CA GLN A 38 5.48 -15.50 -5.56
C GLN A 38 4.28 -15.67 -6.50
N ARG A 39 3.06 -15.81 -5.95
CA ARG A 39 1.82 -15.85 -6.75
C ARG A 39 1.60 -14.58 -7.55
N LEU A 40 1.95 -13.42 -6.97
CA LEU A 40 1.96 -12.15 -7.70
C LEU A 40 2.91 -12.21 -8.90
N ALA A 41 4.14 -12.67 -8.70
CA ALA A 41 5.13 -12.79 -9.76
C ALA A 41 4.65 -13.71 -10.89
N GLU A 42 4.10 -14.87 -10.57
CA GLU A 42 3.53 -15.81 -11.55
C GLU A 42 2.43 -15.17 -12.40
N ARG A 43 1.47 -14.51 -11.75
CA ARG A 43 0.36 -13.84 -12.45
C ARG A 43 0.84 -12.68 -13.33
N LEU A 44 1.84 -11.94 -12.87
CA LEU A 44 2.43 -10.87 -13.68
C LEU A 44 3.19 -11.41 -14.89
N ARG A 45 3.89 -12.55 -14.77
CA ARG A 45 4.53 -13.22 -15.91
C ARG A 45 3.51 -13.72 -16.93
N GLN A 46 2.38 -14.26 -16.47
CA GLN A 46 1.28 -14.66 -17.35
C GLN A 46 0.64 -13.45 -18.05
N ARG A 47 0.46 -12.35 -17.33
CA ARG A 47 -0.17 -11.13 -17.84
C ARG A 47 0.73 -10.33 -18.80
N TYR A 48 2.04 -10.31 -18.54
CA TYR A 48 3.03 -9.53 -19.27
C TYR A 48 4.19 -10.43 -19.73
N PRO A 49 4.05 -11.15 -20.85
CA PRO A 49 5.14 -11.96 -21.40
C PRO A 49 6.41 -11.13 -21.57
N GLY A 50 7.54 -11.62 -21.04
CA GLY A 50 8.84 -10.93 -21.08
C GLY A 50 9.16 -10.03 -19.88
N ILE A 51 8.23 -9.85 -18.93
CA ILE A 51 8.48 -9.06 -17.72
C ILE A 51 9.64 -9.64 -16.89
N GLN A 52 10.58 -8.78 -16.47
CA GLN A 52 11.75 -9.18 -15.70
C GLN A 52 11.43 -9.13 -14.19
N ILE A 53 10.96 -10.24 -13.63
CA ILE A 53 10.77 -10.37 -12.18
C ILE A 53 11.95 -11.14 -11.61
N VAL A 54 12.81 -10.42 -10.90
CA VAL A 54 14.15 -10.88 -10.45
C VAL A 54 14.18 -11.36 -9.00
N GLY A 55 13.07 -11.18 -8.27
CA GLY A 55 12.93 -11.72 -6.94
C GLY A 55 11.54 -11.48 -6.35
N ALA A 56 11.16 -12.36 -5.43
CA ALA A 56 9.91 -12.30 -4.71
C ALA A 56 10.12 -12.93 -3.33
N TYR A 57 9.97 -12.15 -2.26
CA TYR A 57 10.26 -12.59 -0.89
C TYR A 57 9.24 -12.03 0.10
N SER A 58 8.81 -12.89 1.02
CA SER A 58 7.92 -12.52 2.13
C SER A 58 8.70 -12.67 3.43
N PRO A 59 9.07 -11.57 4.12
CA PRO A 59 9.71 -11.67 5.43
C PRO A 59 8.73 -12.22 6.47
N PRO A 60 9.23 -12.85 7.56
CA PRO A 60 8.39 -13.31 8.65
C PRO A 60 7.58 -12.16 9.28
N PHE A 61 6.41 -12.49 9.83
CA PHE A 61 5.51 -11.52 10.47
C PHE A 61 5.94 -11.20 11.91
N ARG A 62 7.21 -10.77 12.06
CA ARG A 62 7.84 -10.28 13.28
C ARG A 62 8.95 -9.28 12.91
N GLU A 63 9.69 -8.81 13.90
CA GLU A 63 10.95 -8.11 13.66
C GLU A 63 12.00 -9.09 13.17
N LEU A 64 12.87 -8.61 12.28
CA LEU A 64 13.98 -9.38 11.75
C LEU A 64 15.16 -9.26 12.70
N THR A 65 15.95 -10.32 12.81
CA THR A 65 17.27 -10.22 13.43
C THR A 65 18.22 -9.47 12.50
N GLU A 66 19.33 -8.95 13.03
CA GLU A 66 20.34 -8.28 12.20
C GLU A 66 20.88 -9.18 11.08
N ALA A 67 21.00 -10.48 11.34
CA ALA A 67 21.39 -11.46 10.33
C ALA A 67 20.34 -11.59 9.22
N GLU A 68 19.05 -11.70 9.58
CA GLU A 68 17.96 -11.75 8.61
C GLU A 68 17.84 -10.45 7.80
N GLU A 69 18.08 -9.29 8.42
CA GLU A 69 18.13 -8.02 7.71
C GLU A 69 19.28 -7.97 6.70
N ALA A 70 20.46 -8.46 7.08
CA ALA A 70 21.61 -8.56 6.19
C ALA A 70 21.34 -9.51 5.01
N GLU A 71 20.76 -10.68 5.28
CA GLU A 71 20.36 -11.64 4.24
C GLU A 71 19.33 -11.05 3.27
N VAL A 72 18.32 -10.34 3.77
CA VAL A 72 17.32 -9.66 2.93
C VAL A 72 17.99 -8.60 2.05
N LYS A 73 18.91 -7.81 2.62
CA LYS A 73 19.66 -6.80 1.87
C LYS A 73 20.49 -7.45 0.76
N GLU A 74 21.27 -8.48 1.09
CA GLU A 74 22.10 -9.19 0.12
C GLU A 74 21.26 -9.82 -0.99
N MET A 75 20.13 -10.46 -0.65
CA MET A 75 19.21 -11.04 -1.61
C MET A 75 18.67 -10.00 -2.61
N ILE A 76 18.26 -8.82 -2.11
CA ILE A 76 17.75 -7.74 -2.95
C ILE A 76 18.87 -7.18 -3.85
N GLU A 77 20.07 -6.96 -3.31
CA GLU A 77 21.19 -6.38 -4.05
C GLU A 77 21.74 -7.34 -5.12
N ALA A 78 21.87 -8.63 -4.79
CA ALA A 78 22.27 -9.67 -5.73
C ALA A 78 21.28 -9.79 -6.91
N ALA A 79 19.98 -9.64 -6.63
CA ALA A 79 18.95 -9.61 -7.66
C ALA A 79 19.01 -8.36 -8.56
N ARG A 80 19.74 -7.30 -8.18
CA ARG A 80 19.95 -6.06 -8.95
C ARG A 80 18.65 -5.49 -9.58
N PRO A 81 17.57 -5.27 -8.82
CA PRO A 81 16.34 -4.73 -9.37
C PRO A 81 16.45 -3.25 -9.71
N HIS A 82 15.67 -2.81 -10.70
CA HIS A 82 15.44 -1.39 -10.96
C HIS A 82 14.34 -0.85 -10.04
N LEU A 83 13.34 -1.69 -9.72
CA LEU A 83 12.16 -1.33 -8.92
C LEU A 83 11.99 -2.34 -7.77
N LEU A 84 12.12 -1.87 -6.53
CA LEU A 84 11.79 -2.63 -5.33
C LEU A 84 10.38 -2.27 -4.85
N TRP A 85 9.46 -3.22 -4.99
CA TRP A 85 8.08 -3.09 -4.54
C TRP A 85 7.97 -3.56 -3.10
N VAL A 86 7.47 -2.70 -2.21
CA VAL A 86 7.34 -2.99 -0.78
C VAL A 86 5.87 -3.12 -0.40
N GLY A 87 5.49 -4.31 0.08
CA GLY A 87 4.12 -4.71 0.43
C GLY A 87 3.96 -5.10 1.90
N LEU A 88 4.61 -4.40 2.83
CA LEU A 88 4.56 -4.72 4.28
C LEU A 88 3.34 -4.16 5.02
N GLY A 89 2.58 -3.25 4.38
CA GLY A 89 1.51 -2.51 5.03
C GLY A 89 2.02 -1.38 5.94
N GLY A 90 1.23 -0.32 6.08
CA GLY A 90 1.57 0.79 6.98
C GLY A 90 1.25 0.45 8.44
N PRO A 91 2.05 0.95 9.42
CA PRO A 91 3.17 1.87 9.29
C PRO A 91 4.52 1.20 8.97
N LYS A 92 4.64 -0.13 9.16
CA LYS A 92 5.90 -0.90 8.99
C LYS A 92 6.58 -0.63 7.66
N GLN A 93 5.82 -0.58 6.57
CA GLN A 93 6.31 -0.30 5.22
C GLN A 93 7.09 1.03 5.14
N ASN A 94 6.51 2.11 5.68
CA ASN A 94 7.11 3.44 5.54
C ASN A 94 8.39 3.54 6.39
N LEU A 95 8.36 2.96 7.60
CA LEU A 95 9.52 2.91 8.49
C LEU A 95 10.66 2.07 7.89
N TRP A 96 10.32 0.89 7.36
CA TRP A 96 11.29 0.01 6.71
C TRP A 96 11.91 0.69 5.48
N MET A 97 11.09 1.31 4.62
CA MET A 97 11.61 2.05 3.47
C MET A 97 12.51 3.20 3.92
N ALA A 98 12.09 4.00 4.90
CA ALA A 98 12.89 5.11 5.42
C ALA A 98 14.22 4.65 6.02
N SER A 99 14.26 3.51 6.71
CA SER A 99 15.49 2.98 7.31
C SER A 99 16.47 2.37 6.29
N HIS A 100 16.00 2.05 5.07
CA HIS A 100 16.77 1.37 4.03
C HIS A 100 17.08 2.23 2.79
N VAL A 101 16.40 3.37 2.60
CA VAL A 101 16.74 4.35 1.56
C VAL A 101 18.20 4.78 1.73
N GLY A 102 18.96 4.71 0.63
CA GLY A 102 20.40 5.00 0.61
C GLY A 102 21.30 3.89 1.15
N LYS A 103 20.74 2.82 1.75
CA LYS A 103 21.50 1.67 2.27
C LYS A 103 21.40 0.44 1.39
N ILE A 104 20.24 0.19 0.78
CA ILE A 104 20.08 -0.83 -0.25
C ILE A 104 20.33 -0.16 -1.61
N GLY A 105 21.23 -0.74 -2.41
CA GLY A 105 21.60 -0.26 -3.75
C GLY A 105 20.52 -0.36 -4.83
N VAL A 106 19.26 -0.04 -4.53
CA VAL A 106 18.14 -0.08 -5.48
C VAL A 106 17.75 1.33 -5.92
N PRO A 107 17.62 1.60 -7.24
CA PRO A 107 17.30 2.94 -7.72
C PRO A 107 15.97 3.51 -7.22
N VAL A 108 14.92 2.69 -7.13
CA VAL A 108 13.58 3.14 -6.71
C VAL A 108 12.90 2.13 -5.80
N MET A 109 12.43 2.61 -4.64
CA MET A 109 11.57 1.85 -3.73
C MET A 109 10.13 2.37 -3.79
N LEU A 110 9.16 1.46 -3.93
CA LEU A 110 7.74 1.80 -4.10
C LEU A 110 6.88 1.06 -3.10
N GLY A 111 6.32 1.80 -2.15
CA GLY A 111 5.36 1.28 -1.19
C GLY A 111 3.98 1.10 -1.80
N VAL A 112 3.50 -0.14 -1.91
CA VAL A 112 2.23 -0.47 -2.57
C VAL A 112 1.21 -1.17 -1.67
N GLY A 113 1.57 -1.45 -0.42
CA GLY A 113 0.69 -2.02 0.59
C GLY A 113 -0.06 -3.26 0.07
N ALA A 114 -1.39 -3.24 0.18
CA ALA A 114 -2.25 -4.36 -0.17
C ALA A 114 -2.34 -4.66 -1.69
N ALA A 115 -1.62 -3.96 -2.56
CA ALA A 115 -1.59 -4.26 -4.00
C ALA A 115 -1.18 -5.70 -4.28
N PHE A 116 -0.28 -6.26 -3.48
CA PHE A 116 0.17 -7.64 -3.62
C PHE A 116 -0.99 -8.60 -3.42
N ASP A 117 -1.81 -8.40 -2.38
CA ASP A 117 -2.97 -9.23 -2.10
C ASP A 117 -4.00 -9.23 -3.24
N PHE A 118 -4.24 -8.05 -3.85
CA PHE A 118 -5.22 -7.95 -4.92
C PHE A 118 -4.80 -8.63 -6.21
N HIS A 119 -3.54 -8.46 -6.58
CA HIS A 119 -3.03 -8.98 -7.85
C HIS A 119 -2.62 -10.46 -7.74
N SER A 120 -2.18 -10.91 -6.57
CA SER A 120 -2.00 -12.35 -6.27
C SER A 120 -3.31 -13.12 -6.10
N GLY A 121 -4.44 -12.42 -5.92
CA GLY A 121 -5.75 -13.03 -5.67
C GLY A 121 -5.99 -13.42 -4.22
N ASN A 122 -5.08 -13.06 -3.30
CA ASN A 122 -5.26 -13.26 -1.87
C ASN A 122 -6.43 -12.45 -1.29
N ARG A 123 -6.78 -11.33 -1.91
CA ARG A 123 -7.95 -10.52 -1.55
C ARG A 123 -8.86 -10.24 -2.73
N LEU A 124 -10.16 -10.27 -2.45
CA LEU A 124 -11.20 -9.92 -3.40
C LEU A 124 -11.27 -8.41 -3.61
N TRP A 125 -11.39 -8.02 -4.87
CA TRP A 125 -11.74 -6.66 -5.23
C TRP A 125 -13.18 -6.36 -4.84
N ALA A 126 -13.44 -5.14 -4.37
CA ALA A 126 -14.81 -4.66 -4.28
C ALA A 126 -15.43 -4.60 -5.70
N PRO A 127 -16.72 -4.97 -5.86
CA PRO A 127 -17.46 -4.81 -7.10
C PRO A 127 -17.29 -3.41 -7.71
N ALA A 128 -17.27 -3.33 -9.04
CA ALA A 128 -16.96 -2.10 -9.76
C ALA A 128 -17.88 -0.93 -9.37
N TRP A 129 -19.18 -1.19 -9.16
CA TRP A 129 -20.14 -0.16 -8.74
C TRP A 129 -19.84 0.36 -7.32
N ILE A 130 -19.42 -0.49 -6.39
CA ILE A 130 -18.99 -0.08 -5.03
C ILE A 130 -17.76 0.83 -5.11
N ARG A 131 -16.79 0.48 -5.96
CA ARG A 131 -15.58 1.28 -6.17
C ARG A 131 -15.91 2.64 -6.78
N LYS A 132 -16.82 2.67 -7.76
CA LYS A 132 -17.29 3.91 -8.42
C LYS A 132 -18.03 4.84 -7.46
N CYS A 133 -18.84 4.31 -6.55
CA CYS A 133 -19.53 5.09 -5.52
C CYS A 133 -18.64 5.48 -4.33
N GLY A 134 -17.34 5.13 -4.34
CA GLY A 134 -16.42 5.45 -3.24
C GLY A 134 -16.61 4.63 -1.96
N LEU A 135 -17.45 3.58 -1.99
CA LEU A 135 -17.80 2.74 -0.82
C LEU A 135 -16.87 1.54 -0.64
N GLU A 136 -15.73 1.52 -1.33
CA GLU A 136 -14.74 0.44 -1.22
C GLU A 136 -14.22 0.27 0.23
N TRP A 137 -14.12 1.36 0.98
CA TRP A 137 -13.72 1.30 2.40
C TRP A 137 -14.74 0.51 3.23
N LEU A 138 -16.05 0.69 2.96
CA LEU A 138 -17.13 0.02 3.68
C LEU A 138 -17.15 -1.46 3.35
N PHE A 139 -17.01 -1.81 2.07
CA PHE A 139 -16.86 -3.21 1.64
C PHE A 139 -15.70 -3.89 2.38
N ARG A 140 -14.54 -3.23 2.46
CA ARG A 140 -13.36 -3.74 3.17
C ARG A 140 -13.54 -3.81 4.69
N THR A 141 -14.38 -2.96 5.28
CA THR A 141 -14.74 -3.03 6.70
C THR A 141 -15.40 -4.37 7.02
N PHE A 142 -16.29 -4.84 6.15
CA PHE A 142 -17.01 -6.10 6.36
C PHE A 142 -16.25 -7.34 5.89
N THR A 143 -15.44 -7.23 4.83
CA THR A 143 -14.65 -8.35 4.29
C THR A 143 -13.27 -8.52 4.94
N GLY A 144 -12.74 -7.48 5.58
CA GLY A 144 -11.37 -7.44 6.14
C GLY A 144 -11.19 -8.06 7.52
N GLY A 145 -12.21 -8.76 8.05
CA GLY A 145 -12.18 -9.42 9.35
C GLY A 145 -12.25 -8.48 10.56
N ARG A 146 -12.20 -9.07 11.76
CA ARG A 146 -12.46 -8.37 13.04
C ARG A 146 -11.51 -7.19 13.30
N ALA A 147 -10.22 -7.34 13.00
CA ALA A 147 -9.23 -6.29 13.24
C ALA A 147 -9.49 -5.06 12.35
N THR A 148 -9.76 -5.27 11.06
CA THR A 148 -10.10 -4.19 10.12
C THR A 148 -11.40 -3.50 10.53
N PHE A 149 -12.42 -4.28 10.90
CA PHE A 149 -13.70 -3.76 11.36
C PHE A 149 -13.53 -2.84 12.58
N ARG A 150 -12.88 -3.33 13.64
CA ARG A 150 -12.63 -2.57 14.88
C ARG A 150 -11.90 -1.25 14.60
N ARG A 151 -10.82 -1.32 13.80
CA ARG A 151 -10.05 -0.14 13.42
C ARG A 151 -10.91 0.88 12.68
N ASN A 152 -11.71 0.44 11.71
CA ASN A 152 -12.52 1.34 10.90
C ASN A 152 -13.67 1.98 11.71
N ILE A 153 -14.34 1.22 12.59
CA ILE A 153 -15.37 1.78 13.49
C ILE A 153 -14.78 2.80 14.46
N TRP A 154 -13.60 2.51 15.04
CA TRP A 154 -12.90 3.47 15.88
C TRP A 154 -12.49 4.73 15.10
N CYS A 155 -11.96 4.59 13.88
CA CYS A 155 -11.65 5.76 13.05
C CYS A 155 -12.89 6.59 12.74
N LEU A 156 -14.02 5.94 12.40
CA LEU A 156 -15.28 6.63 12.13
C LEU A 156 -15.78 7.41 13.35
N SER A 157 -15.72 6.82 14.56
CA SER A 157 -16.16 7.51 15.76
C SER A 157 -15.28 8.72 16.08
N VAL A 158 -13.95 8.57 16.00
CA VAL A 158 -12.99 9.67 16.23
C VAL A 158 -13.19 10.81 15.23
N VAL A 159 -13.26 10.50 13.94
CA VAL A 159 -13.45 11.52 12.88
C VAL A 159 -14.80 12.22 13.06
N SER A 160 -15.86 11.48 13.38
CA SER A 160 -17.19 12.08 13.61
C SER A 160 -17.18 13.03 14.81
N CYS A 161 -16.51 12.67 15.91
CA CYS A 161 -16.35 13.56 17.07
C CYS A 161 -15.55 14.82 16.73
N LEU A 162 -14.45 14.70 15.98
CA LEU A 162 -13.64 15.84 15.55
C LEU A 162 -14.42 16.78 14.61
N LEU A 163 -15.17 16.21 13.66
CA LEU A 163 -16.04 16.97 12.76
C LEU A 163 -17.16 17.67 13.54
N ALA A 164 -17.81 16.99 14.48
CA ALA A 164 -18.84 17.59 15.33
C ALA A 164 -18.27 18.77 16.14
N LYS A 165 -17.09 18.59 16.76
CA LYS A 165 -16.40 19.66 17.50
C LYS A 165 -16.06 20.85 16.59
N ALA A 166 -15.53 20.60 15.39
CA ALA A 166 -15.22 21.64 14.41
C ALA A 166 -16.48 22.37 13.93
N CYS A 167 -17.58 21.65 13.71
CA CYS A 167 -18.87 22.24 13.33
C CYS A 167 -19.44 23.11 14.45
N ILE A 168 -19.40 22.66 15.71
CA ILE A 168 -19.85 23.45 16.86
C ILE A 168 -19.02 24.74 16.97
N GLN A 169 -17.69 24.65 16.88
CA GLN A 169 -16.80 25.81 16.90
C GLN A 169 -17.10 26.80 15.77
N LYS A 170 -17.37 26.30 14.57
CA LYS A 170 -17.58 27.15 13.39
C LYS A 170 -18.97 27.78 13.32
N TYR A 171 -20.02 27.10 13.80
CA TYR A 171 -21.41 27.53 13.58
C TYR A 171 -22.16 27.92 14.86
N VAL A 172 -21.72 27.48 16.04
CA VAL A 172 -22.36 27.79 17.33
C VAL A 172 -21.56 28.85 18.10
N SER A 173 -20.23 28.74 18.12
CA SER A 173 -19.36 29.65 18.87
C SER A 173 -19.16 31.08 18.32
N PRO A 174 -19.36 31.42 17.03
CA PRO A 174 -19.15 32.80 16.56
C PRO A 174 -20.19 33.80 17.09
N ARG A 175 -21.31 33.34 17.65
CA ARG A 175 -22.40 34.23 18.13
C ARG A 175 -22.17 34.81 19.52
N PHE A 176 -21.10 34.46 20.22
CA PHE A 176 -20.77 35.00 21.56
C PHE A 176 -19.62 36.02 21.58
N ALA A 177 -19.01 36.36 20.44
CA ALA A 177 -17.92 37.34 20.34
C ALA A 177 -18.36 38.78 20.05
N LEU A 178 -19.67 39.08 20.08
CA LEU A 178 -20.22 40.43 19.88
C LEU A 178 -21.09 40.84 21.08
N LYS A 179 -20.45 41.16 22.22
CA LYS A 179 -20.98 42.09 23.24
C LYS A 179 -19.91 42.39 24.30
N VAL A 180 -18.92 43.20 23.91
CA VAL A 180 -18.23 44.09 24.86
C VAL A 180 -18.05 45.42 24.12
N ARG A 181 -18.99 46.33 24.35
CA ARG A 181 -18.83 47.78 24.19
C ARG A 181 -19.33 48.40 25.49
#